data_AF-A0A4Y7R771-F1
#
_entry.id   AF-A0A4Y7R771-F1
#
_cell.length_a   1.000
_cell.length_b   1.000
_cell.length_c   1.000
_cell.angle_alpha   90.00
_cell.angle_beta   90.00
_cell.angle_gamma   90.00
#
_symmetry.space_group_name_H-M   'P 1'
#
loop_
_entity.id
_entity.type
_entity.pdbx_description
1 polymer ?
#
loop_
_entity_poly.entity_id
_entity_poly.type
_entity_poly.pdbx_seq_one_letter_code
_entity_poly.pdbx_strand_id
1 'polypeptide(L)'
;MVMVRFGFFSYRLFLTLPLALYEADKYAHEEAVQNGGLIMYWYGIPNPKTGMNLATCIWQSRQHAVAANSRPHHITAMRLAAKSYEVYSLNRYVLRKRKGEAHVTVEPYEGGEVGW
;
A
#
# COMPACT_ATOMS: atom_id res chain seq x y z
N MET A 1 -2.64 2.72 -17.79
CA MET A 1 -2.57 1.48 -17.01
C MET A 1 -1.91 1.85 -15.70
N VAL A 2 -2.45 1.41 -14.58
CA VAL A 2 -2.04 1.88 -13.26
C VAL A 2 -1.74 0.65 -12.40
N MET A 3 -0.66 0.69 -11.62
CA MET A 3 -0.38 -0.37 -10.66
C MET A 3 -1.22 -0.15 -9.40
N VAL A 4 -1.89 -1.21 -8.92
CA VAL A 4 -2.51 -1.17 -7.60
C VAL A 4 -1.77 -2.13 -6.70
N ARG A 5 -1.40 -1.64 -5.53
CA ARG A 5 -0.82 -2.46 -4.48
C ARG A 5 -1.79 -2.48 -3.31
N PHE A 6 -2.32 -3.66 -3.04
CA PHE A 6 -3.17 -3.92 -1.88
C PHE A 6 -2.30 -4.53 -0.78
N GLY A 7 -2.13 -3.82 0.33
CA GLY A 7 -1.58 -4.39 1.55
C GLY A 7 -2.71 -4.88 2.45
N PHE A 8 -2.81 -6.19 2.65
CA PHE A 8 -3.75 -6.80 3.60
C PHE A 8 -3.00 -7.10 4.91
N PHE A 9 -3.38 -6.45 6.00
CA PHE A 9 -2.72 -6.59 7.29
C PHE A 9 -3.72 -7.13 8.33
N SER A 10 -3.39 -8.19 9.06
CA SER A 10 -4.16 -8.69 10.21
C SER A 10 -3.47 -8.39 11.52
N TYR A 11 -4.30 -8.22 12.55
CA TYR A 11 -4.02 -8.17 13.98
C TYR A 11 -2.71 -7.58 14.48
N ARG A 12 -2.89 -6.65 15.42
CA ARG A 12 -1.82 -5.99 16.15
C ARG A 12 -1.43 -6.83 17.36
N LEU A 13 -0.13 -6.97 17.62
CA LEU A 13 0.38 -7.50 18.90
C LEU A 13 -0.04 -6.64 20.12
N PHE A 14 -0.52 -5.40 19.89
CA PHE A 14 -1.00 -4.49 20.92
C PHE A 14 -2.26 -3.74 20.48
N LEU A 15 -3.23 -3.58 21.38
CA LEU A 15 -4.53 -2.92 21.13
C LEU A 15 -4.39 -1.48 20.59
N THR A 16 -3.23 -0.83 20.80
CA THR A 16 -2.88 0.47 20.24
C THR A 16 -1.83 0.31 19.13
N LEU A 17 -1.98 1.04 18.02
CA LEU A 17 -0.83 1.32 17.15
C LEU A 17 0.23 1.96 18.05
N PRO A 18 1.48 1.45 18.10
CA PRO A 18 2.54 2.23 18.73
C PRO A 18 2.54 3.60 18.05
N LEU A 19 2.50 4.69 18.81
CA LEU A 19 2.56 6.06 18.27
C LEU A 19 3.68 6.17 17.21
N ALA A 20 4.79 5.46 17.43
CA ALA A 20 5.91 5.34 16.50
C ALA A 20 5.55 4.77 15.11
N LEU A 21 4.68 3.76 14.99
CA LEU A 21 4.28 3.23 13.68
C LEU A 21 3.35 4.23 12.97
N TYR A 22 2.44 4.88 13.71
CA TYR A 22 1.57 5.90 13.13
C TYR A 22 2.37 7.08 12.57
N GLU A 23 3.36 7.58 13.32
CA GLU A 23 4.26 8.64 12.86
C GLU A 23 5.13 8.19 11.68
N ALA A 24 5.66 6.95 11.72
CA ALA A 24 6.45 6.41 10.62
C ALA A 24 5.62 6.28 9.32
N ASP A 25 4.38 5.81 9.41
CA ASP A 25 3.46 5.71 8.27
C ASP A 25 3.14 7.10 7.70
N LYS A 26 3.00 8.13 8.55
CA LYS A 26 2.81 9.52 8.12
C LYS A 26 4.00 10.02 7.30
N TYR A 27 5.23 9.89 7.81
CA TYR A 27 6.43 10.32 7.08
C TYR A 27 6.66 9.52 5.80
N ALA A 28 6.41 8.20 5.84
CA ALA A 28 6.46 7.36 4.66
C ALA A 28 5.45 7.85 3.59
N HIS A 29 4.23 8.19 3.99
CA HIS A 29 3.22 8.73 3.09
C HIS A 29 3.64 10.07 2.47
N GLU A 30 4.14 11.02 3.28
CA GLU A 30 4.65 12.30 2.78
C GLU A 30 5.78 12.11 1.76
N GLU A 31 6.70 11.20 2.05
CA GLU A 31 7.80 10.83 1.16
C GLU A 31 7.31 10.18 -0.15
N ALA A 32 6.27 9.35 -0.08
CA ALA A 32 5.62 8.77 -1.26
C ALA A 32 4.93 9.83 -2.13
N VAL A 33 4.26 10.81 -1.52
CA VAL A 33 3.65 11.94 -2.23
C VAL A 33 4.73 12.76 -2.94
N GLN A 34 5.81 13.09 -2.25
CA GLN A 34 6.94 13.84 -2.82
C GLN A 34 7.69 13.08 -3.92
N ASN A 35 7.76 11.74 -3.84
CA ASN A 35 8.37 10.92 -4.87
C ASN A 35 7.61 10.98 -6.20
N GLY A 36 6.31 11.29 -6.16
CA GLY A 36 5.45 11.31 -7.34
C GLY A 36 4.94 9.94 -7.75
N GLY A 37 3.87 9.94 -8.53
CA GLY A 37 3.22 8.74 -9.05
C GLY A 37 2.23 8.06 -8.10
N LEU A 38 2.09 8.51 -6.85
CA LEU A 38 1.00 8.07 -5.98
C LEU A 38 -0.32 8.73 -6.42
N ILE A 39 -1.32 7.92 -6.78
CA ILE A 39 -2.66 8.40 -7.16
C ILE A 39 -3.58 8.43 -5.96
N MET A 40 -3.55 7.37 -5.16
CA MET A 40 -4.45 7.24 -4.02
C MET A 40 -3.80 6.41 -2.92
N TYR A 41 -4.09 6.80 -1.69
CA TYR A 41 -3.79 6.02 -0.51
C TYR A 41 -4.99 6.01 0.43
N TRP A 42 -5.32 4.85 0.99
CA TRP A 42 -6.46 4.68 1.87
C TRP A 42 -6.23 3.54 2.86
N TYR A 43 -6.68 3.75 4.09
CA TYR A 43 -6.80 2.72 5.12
C TYR A 43 -8.26 2.42 5.42
N GLY A 44 -8.60 1.13 5.44
CA GLY A 44 -9.89 0.65 5.89
C GLY A 44 -10.09 0.80 7.39
N ILE A 45 -11.30 0.44 7.82
CA ILE A 45 -11.65 0.28 9.23
C ILE A 45 -11.36 -1.18 9.60
N PRO A 46 -10.60 -1.45 10.68
CA PRO A 46 -10.37 -2.80 11.14
C PRO A 46 -11.68 -3.55 11.38
N ASN A 47 -11.73 -4.81 10.96
CA ASN A 47 -12.87 -5.67 11.24
C ASN A 47 -13.07 -5.77 12.77
N PRO A 48 -14.28 -5.55 13.30
CA PRO A 48 -14.51 -5.51 14.74
C PRO A 48 -14.35 -6.87 15.43
N LYS A 49 -14.53 -7.96 14.67
CA LYS A 49 -14.36 -9.33 15.19
C LYS A 49 -12.96 -9.88 14.98
N THR A 50 -12.37 -9.60 13.82
CA THR A 50 -11.10 -10.19 13.37
C THR A 50 -9.94 -9.21 13.32
N GLY A 51 -10.09 -7.95 13.73
CA GLY A 51 -9.03 -6.94 13.74
C GLY A 51 -8.35 -6.64 12.39
N MET A 52 -8.76 -7.33 11.32
CA MET A 52 -8.15 -7.31 10.01
C MET A 52 -8.42 -5.99 9.34
N ASN A 53 -7.40 -5.42 8.72
CA ASN A 53 -7.53 -4.16 8.00
C ASN A 53 -6.90 -4.25 6.61
N LEU A 54 -7.43 -3.44 5.70
CA LEU A 54 -6.93 -3.29 4.34
C LEU A 54 -6.34 -1.89 4.19
N ALA A 55 -5.06 -1.82 3.81
CA ALA A 55 -4.44 -0.59 3.36
C ALA A 55 -4.17 -0.70 1.86
N THR A 56 -4.52 0.32 1.09
CA THR A 56 -4.37 0.28 -0.36
C THR A 56 -3.64 1.50 -0.84
N CYS A 57 -2.68 1.28 -1.75
CA CYS A 57 -2.05 2.34 -2.52
C CYS A 57 -2.21 2.07 -4.02
N ILE A 58 -2.48 3.13 -4.77
CA ILE A 58 -2.62 3.11 -6.22
C ILE A 58 -1.50 3.98 -6.79
N TRP A 59 -0.70 3.41 -7.67
CA TRP A 59 0.50 4.03 -8.23
C TRP A 59 0.42 4.08 -9.75
N GLN A 60 0.79 5.19 -10.36
CA GLN A 60 0.86 5.37 -11.81
C GLN A 60 1.67 4.27 -12.49
N SER A 61 2.81 3.87 -11.90
CA SER A 61 3.64 2.78 -12.40
C SER A 61 4.32 1.99 -11.29
N ARG A 62 4.83 0.81 -11.63
CA ARG A 62 5.67 0.01 -10.72
C ARG A 62 6.93 0.74 -10.32
N GLN A 63 7.56 1.44 -11.26
CA GLN A 63 8.79 2.20 -10.99
C GLN A 63 8.57 3.26 -9.91
N HIS A 64 7.46 4.01 -9.98
CA HIS A 64 7.10 4.98 -8.94
C HIS A 64 6.90 4.30 -7.58
N ALA A 65 6.19 3.17 -7.55
CA ALA A 65 6.00 2.41 -6.31
C ALA A 65 7.34 1.94 -5.73
N VAL A 66 8.22 1.34 -6.53
CA VAL A 66 9.54 0.86 -6.09
C VAL A 66 10.42 2.01 -5.59
N ALA A 67 10.44 3.13 -6.33
CA ALA A 67 11.20 4.31 -5.95
C ALA A 67 10.76 4.85 -4.59
N ALA A 68 9.46 5.01 -4.36
CA ALA A 68 8.93 5.45 -3.07
C ALA A 68 9.23 4.47 -1.93
N ASN A 69 9.02 3.17 -2.14
CA ASN A 69 9.26 2.15 -1.10
C ASN A 69 10.72 1.99 -0.69
N SER A 70 11.65 2.42 -1.54
CA SER A 70 13.09 2.30 -1.30
C SER A 70 13.66 3.46 -0.48
N ARG A 71 12.82 4.44 -0.13
CA ARG A 71 13.27 5.61 0.61
C ARG A 71 13.25 5.40 2.14
N PRO A 72 14.03 6.18 2.92
CA PRO A 72 14.32 5.88 4.33
C PRO A 72 13.10 5.84 5.25
N HIS A 73 12.12 6.74 5.08
CA HIS A 73 10.93 6.74 5.94
C HIS A 73 10.05 5.53 5.63
N HIS A 74 9.89 5.18 4.35
CA HIS A 74 9.21 3.96 3.93
C HIS A 74 9.85 2.68 4.50
N ILE A 75 11.18 2.56 4.44
CA ILE A 75 11.90 1.41 5.01
C ILE A 75 11.67 1.31 6.52
N THR A 76 11.66 2.45 7.21
CA THR A 76 11.42 2.52 8.66
C THR A 76 10.00 2.06 9.01
N ALA A 77 8.99 2.58 8.31
CA ALA A 77 7.59 2.18 8.48
C ALA A 77 7.41 0.68 8.21
N MET A 78 7.98 0.14 7.13
CA MET A 78 7.93 -1.29 6.81
C MET A 78 8.51 -2.17 7.93
N ARG A 79 9.64 -1.76 8.53
CA ARG A 79 10.26 -2.49 9.64
C ARG A 79 9.41 -2.47 10.91
N LEU A 80 8.78 -1.34 11.22
CA LEU A 80 7.87 -1.21 12.35
C LEU A 80 6.59 -2.01 12.12
N ALA A 81 6.03 -1.97 10.91
CA ALA A 81 4.86 -2.76 10.52
C ALA A 81 5.12 -4.26 10.70
N ALA A 82 6.27 -4.77 10.21
CA ALA A 82 6.65 -6.18 10.35
C ALA A 82 6.73 -6.66 11.81
N LYS A 83 6.96 -5.76 12.77
CA LYS A 83 6.97 -6.07 14.22
C LYS A 83 5.63 -5.82 14.90
N SER A 84 4.73 -5.07 14.26
CA SER A 84 3.48 -4.61 14.86
C SER A 84 2.30 -5.52 14.52
N TYR A 85 2.40 -6.29 13.44
CA TYR A 85 1.35 -7.19 12.96
C TYR A 85 1.68 -8.66 13.18
N GLU A 86 0.69 -9.44 13.59
CA GLU A 86 0.75 -10.89 13.71
C GLU A 86 0.75 -11.55 12.33
N VAL A 87 -0.09 -11.06 11.41
CA VAL A 87 -0.13 -11.54 10.03
C VAL A 87 -0.10 -10.36 9.07
N TYR A 88 0.80 -10.42 8.09
CA TYR A 88 0.89 -9.45 7.02
C TYR A 88 0.95 -10.14 5.66
N SER A 89 0.11 -9.69 4.73
CA SER A 89 0.14 -10.13 3.34
C SER A 89 0.13 -8.94 2.40
N LEU A 90 0.86 -9.05 1.31
CA LEU A 90 1.00 -7.99 0.34
C LEU A 90 0.65 -8.51 -1.05
N ASN A 91 -0.49 -8.09 -1.55
CA ASN A 91 -1.00 -8.48 -2.84
C ASN A 91 -0.83 -7.33 -3.85
N ARG A 92 -0.54 -7.66 -5.09
CA ARG A 92 -0.33 -6.67 -6.15
C ARG A 92 -1.23 -7.01 -7.33
N TYR A 93 -1.78 -5.97 -7.93
CA TYR A 93 -2.74 -6.06 -9.01
C TYR A 93 -2.45 -4.96 -10.03
N VAL A 94 -2.98 -5.15 -11.24
CA VAL A 94 -2.99 -4.15 -12.29
C VAL A 94 -4.41 -3.62 -12.41
N LEU A 95 -4.57 -2.29 -12.30
CA LEU A 95 -5.82 -1.61 -12.57
C LEU A 95 -5.77 -1.03 -13.98
N ARG A 96 -6.71 -1.46 -14.82
CA ARG A 96 -6.74 -1.07 -16.24
C ARG A 96 -8.07 -0.40 -16.56
N LYS A 97 -7.98 0.83 -17.07
CA LYS A 97 -9.07 1.52 -17.74
C LYS A 97 -8.74 1.60 -19.22
N ARG A 98 -9.55 0.98 -20.09
CA ARG A 98 -9.39 1.10 -21.54
C ARG A 98 -10.37 2.13 -22.09
N LYS A 99 -9.97 2.79 -23.18
CA LYS A 99 -10.84 3.73 -23.89
C LYS A 99 -12.07 2.97 -24.40
N GLY A 100 -13.26 3.49 -24.10
CA GLY A 100 -14.53 2.89 -24.51
C GLY A 100 -15.13 1.88 -23.50
N GLU A 101 -14.39 1.46 -22.47
CA GLU A 101 -14.93 0.59 -21.42
C GLU A 101 -15.57 1.42 -20.31
N ALA A 102 -16.78 1.05 -19.87
CA ALA A 102 -17.46 1.72 -18.76
C ALA A 102 -16.79 1.44 -17.40
N HIS A 103 -16.21 0.26 -17.22
CA HIS A 103 -15.65 -0.20 -15.95
C HIS A 103 -14.12 -0.17 -15.95
N VAL A 104 -13.55 -0.51 -14.80
CA VAL A 104 -12.10 -0.70 -14.59
C VAL A 104 -11.88 -2.18 -14.33
N THR A 105 -10.85 -2.78 -14.90
CA THR A 105 -10.48 -4.18 -14.60
C THR A 105 -9.39 -4.22 -13.54
N VAL A 106 -9.46 -5.21 -12.67
CA VAL A 106 -8.44 -5.52 -11.66
C VAL A 106 -7.93 -6.92 -11.96
N GLU A 107 -6.66 -7.02 -12.33
CA GLU A 107 -6.00 -8.27 -12.75
C GLU A 107 -4.86 -8.58 -11.76
N PRO A 108 -4.59 -9.86 -11.42
CA PRO A 108 -3.39 -10.22 -10.66
C PRO A 108 -2.12 -9.69 -11.34
N TYR A 109 -1.16 -9.24 -10.53
CA TYR A 109 0.14 -8.81 -11.05
C TYR A 109 1.10 -10.01 -11.10
N GLU A 110 1.43 -10.44 -12.32
CA GLU A 110 2.29 -11.61 -12.60
C GLU A 110 3.78 -11.26 -12.77
N GLY A 111 4.17 -9.99 -12.63
CA GLY A 111 5.55 -9.53 -12.81
C GLY A 111 5.73 -8.49 -13.92
N GLY A 112 6.95 -8.01 -14.09
CA GLY A 112 7.32 -7.02 -15.12
C GLY A 112 6.94 -5.57 -14.80
N GLU A 113 7.22 -4.67 -15.75
CA GLU A 113 6.87 -3.26 -15.62
C GLU A 113 5.40 -3.01 -15.99
N VAL A 114 4.76 -2.09 -15.26
CA VAL A 114 3.38 -1.67 -15.52
C VAL A 114 3.27 -0.17 -15.30
N GLY A 115 2.41 0.49 -16.08
CA GLY A 115 2.40 1.95 -16.19
C GLY A 115 3.44 2.43 -17.19
N TRP A 116 3.55 3.75 -17.32
CA TRP A 116 4.54 4.43 -18.16
C TRP A 116 5.45 5.30 -17.30
#